data_AF-A0A7S3QKZ5-F1
#
_entry.id   AF-A0A7S3QKZ5-F1
#
_cell.length_a   1.000
_cell.length_b   1.000
_cell.length_c   1.000
_cell.angle_alpha   90.00
_cell.angle_beta   90.00
_cell.angle_gamma   90.00
#
_symmetry.space_group_name_H-M   'P 1'
#
loop_
_entity.id
_entity.type
_entity.pdbx_description
1 polymer ?
#
loop_
_entity_poly.entity_id
_entity_poly.type
_entity_poly.pdbx_seq_one_letter_code
_entity_poly.pdbx_strand_id
1 'polypeptide(L)'
;CFGGGGSGGGGGGGGGKPSGGSGGASAYLAGGPKGNYARLDDDVGILLSGCMARETAADAMPANSEPHGAFSNAVNTLLRQLHEEGTTVTNRNLILGVRDSLSKSGFSQSPCLECSERWADAAFVVRD
;
A
#
# COMPACT_ATOMS: atom_id res chain seq x y z
N CYS A 1 -1.71 5.38 -4.18
CA CYS A 1 -2.47 4.11 -4.14
C CYS A 1 -2.88 3.68 -5.53
N PHE A 2 -2.37 2.53 -5.97
CA PHE A 2 -2.85 1.88 -7.17
C PHE A 2 -4.36 1.57 -7.10
N GLY A 3 -5.10 1.97 -8.14
CA GLY A 3 -6.55 1.72 -8.24
C GLY A 3 -7.45 2.70 -7.48
N GLY A 4 -6.95 3.87 -7.05
CA GLY A 4 -7.78 4.94 -6.49
C GLY A 4 -8.54 5.71 -7.58
N GLY A 5 -9.57 5.10 -8.17
CA GLY A 5 -10.48 5.76 -9.10
C GLY A 5 -11.46 6.69 -8.36
N GLY A 6 -11.19 7.99 -8.37
CA GLY A 6 -12.14 9.05 -8.07
C GLY A 6 -12.07 10.12 -9.16
N SER A 7 -12.97 10.06 -10.14
CA SER A 7 -13.14 11.13 -11.13
C SER A 7 -13.76 12.37 -10.48
N GLY A 8 -13.07 13.50 -10.57
CA GLY A 8 -13.60 14.83 -10.27
C GLY A 8 -12.93 15.83 -11.19
N GLY A 9 -13.52 16.07 -12.36
CA GLY A 9 -13.10 17.11 -13.29
C GLY A 9 -13.77 18.45 -13.00
N GLY A 10 -13.07 19.56 -13.25
CA GLY A 10 -13.70 20.87 -13.52
C GLY A 10 -12.90 22.11 -13.09
N GLY A 11 -12.28 22.79 -14.08
CA GLY A 11 -11.94 24.23 -14.14
C GLY A 11 -10.81 24.72 -13.22
N GLY A 12 -9.91 25.63 -13.58
CA GLY A 12 -9.79 26.54 -14.72
C GLY A 12 -9.06 27.80 -14.25
N GLY A 13 -7.91 28.11 -14.87
CA GLY A 13 -7.34 29.48 -15.01
C GLY A 13 -6.62 30.12 -13.81
N GLY A 14 -5.47 30.74 -14.10
CA GLY A 14 -4.91 31.85 -13.31
C GLY A 14 -3.44 31.71 -12.94
N GLY A 15 -2.57 32.50 -13.57
CA GLY A 15 -1.11 32.44 -13.42
C GLY A 15 -0.55 32.98 -12.10
N GLY A 16 0.72 32.63 -11.87
CA GLY A 16 1.54 33.18 -10.79
C GLY A 16 2.85 32.39 -10.61
N LYS A 17 3.92 32.79 -11.31
CA LYS A 17 5.29 32.66 -10.80
C LYS A 17 5.53 33.95 -9.98
N PRO A 18 6.18 33.92 -8.80
CA PRO A 18 7.62 33.63 -8.78
C PRO A 18 8.17 32.91 -7.51
N SER A 19 9.38 32.38 -7.69
CA SER A 19 10.52 32.31 -6.74
C SER A 19 10.33 31.95 -5.25
N GLY A 20 11.08 30.92 -4.83
CA GLY A 20 11.84 30.97 -3.57
C GLY A 20 11.58 29.84 -2.57
N GLY A 21 12.66 29.21 -2.12
CA GLY A 21 12.73 28.68 -0.76
C GLY A 21 12.43 27.20 -0.58
N SER A 22 13.48 26.39 -0.71
CA SER A 22 13.64 25.12 -0.01
C SER A 22 13.34 25.26 1.49
N GLY A 23 12.53 24.36 2.06
CA GLY A 23 12.51 24.18 3.52
C GLY A 23 11.18 23.65 4.04
N GLY A 24 11.10 22.34 4.28
CA GLY A 24 9.90 21.78 4.92
C GLY A 24 9.86 20.29 5.16
N ALA A 25 10.99 19.59 5.26
CA ALA A 25 11.00 18.18 5.69
C ALA A 25 12.23 17.82 6.57
N SER A 26 12.92 18.83 7.13
CA SER A 26 14.21 18.63 7.83
C SER A 26 14.15 18.93 9.33
N ALA A 27 12.97 18.96 9.95
CA ALA A 27 12.86 19.27 11.38
C ALA A 27 12.70 18.04 12.29
N TYR A 28 12.25 16.88 11.77
CA TYR A 28 11.99 15.69 12.58
C TYR A 28 13.13 14.65 12.61
N LEU A 29 14.22 14.87 11.87
CA LEU A 29 15.36 13.93 11.79
C LEU A 29 16.64 14.44 12.49
N ALA A 30 16.57 15.54 13.23
CA ALA A 30 17.75 16.24 13.76
C ALA A 30 18.49 15.54 14.92
N GLY A 31 18.29 14.23 15.15
CA GLY A 31 18.92 13.50 16.25
C GLY A 31 19.26 12.02 15.99
N GLY A 32 19.03 11.49 14.78
CA GLY A 32 19.38 10.11 14.45
C GLY A 32 20.88 9.94 14.11
N PRO A 33 21.47 8.75 14.34
CA PRO A 33 22.85 8.49 13.95
C PRO A 33 23.03 8.76 12.45
N LYS A 34 24.11 9.47 12.09
CA LYS A 34 24.48 9.78 10.70
C LYS A 34 24.96 8.51 9.98
N GLY A 35 24.04 7.58 9.73
CA GLY A 35 24.21 6.57 8.71
C GLY A 35 24.10 7.22 7.34
N ASN A 36 24.76 6.62 6.34
CA ASN A 36 24.59 6.98 4.93
C ASN A 36 23.18 6.59 4.45
N TYR A 37 22.14 7.27 4.92
CA TYR A 37 20.82 7.24 4.29
C TYR A 37 20.89 8.13 3.04
N ALA A 38 21.71 7.72 2.07
CA ALA A 38 21.52 8.20 0.71
C ALA A 38 20.05 7.94 0.38
N ARG A 39 19.34 8.99 -0.07
CA ARG A 39 17.94 8.85 -0.48
C ARG A 39 17.91 7.73 -1.53
N LEU A 40 17.23 6.64 -1.20
CA LEU A 40 17.03 5.54 -2.14
C LEU A 40 16.29 6.08 -3.37
N ASP A 41 16.57 5.51 -4.52
CA ASP A 41 15.77 5.79 -5.71
C ASP A 41 14.29 5.47 -5.41
N ASP A 42 13.37 6.26 -5.97
CA ASP A 42 11.94 6.15 -5.68
C ASP A 42 11.37 4.78 -6.15
N ASP A 43 12.16 3.98 -6.88
CA ASP A 43 11.78 2.69 -7.45
C ASP A 43 12.46 1.46 -6.81
N VAL A 44 13.09 1.63 -5.64
CA VAL A 44 13.83 0.55 -4.94
C VAL A 44 12.90 -0.41 -4.19
N GLY A 45 11.66 -0.03 -3.89
CA GLY A 45 10.78 -0.78 -3.00
C GLY A 45 9.32 -0.83 -3.42
N ILE A 46 8.63 -1.83 -2.85
CA ILE A 46 7.19 -2.01 -2.94
C ILE A 46 6.63 -1.94 -1.52
N LEU A 47 5.64 -1.08 -1.30
CA LEU A 47 4.96 -0.96 -0.02
C LEU A 47 3.49 -1.39 -0.17
N LEU A 48 3.09 -2.34 0.67
CA LEU A 48 1.71 -2.73 0.89
C LEU A 48 1.26 -2.22 2.27
N SER A 49 0.42 -1.20 2.29
CA SER A 49 -0.16 -0.65 3.52
C SER A 49 -1.52 -1.31 3.82
N GLY A 50 -1.80 -1.53 5.10
CA GLY A 50 -3.02 -2.23 5.54
C GLY A 50 -4.32 -1.41 5.46
N CYS A 51 -4.22 -0.09 5.26
CA CYS A 51 -5.34 0.82 5.09
C CYS A 51 -4.89 2.11 4.39
N MET A 52 -5.82 2.90 3.86
CA MET A 52 -5.52 4.25 3.37
C MET A 52 -5.24 5.21 4.53
N ALA A 53 -4.59 6.35 4.24
CA ALA A 53 -4.13 7.31 5.25
C ALA A 53 -5.21 7.87 6.21
N ARG A 54 -6.49 7.74 5.87
CA ARG A 54 -7.64 8.20 6.69
C ARG A 54 -8.53 7.06 7.18
N GLU A 55 -8.05 5.83 7.09
CA GLU A 55 -8.73 4.63 7.57
C GLU A 55 -7.98 4.04 8.76
N THR A 56 -8.56 3.04 9.40
CA THR A 56 -7.94 2.33 10.52
C THR A 56 -7.76 0.87 10.14
N ALA A 57 -6.56 0.35 10.34
CA ALA A 57 -6.30 -1.08 10.24
C ALA A 57 -6.91 -1.81 11.45
N ALA A 58 -7.57 -2.94 11.20
CA ALA A 58 -8.26 -3.69 12.21
C ALA A 58 -7.46 -4.92 12.67
N ASP A 59 -7.47 -5.16 13.97
CA ASP A 59 -7.19 -6.46 14.56
C ASP A 59 -8.51 -7.20 14.76
N ALA A 60 -8.60 -8.41 14.22
CA ALA A 60 -9.76 -9.27 14.35
C ALA A 60 -9.58 -10.24 15.52
N MET A 61 -10.63 -10.42 16.32
CA MET A 61 -10.68 -11.41 17.40
C MET A 61 -11.94 -12.27 17.23
N PRO A 62 -11.90 -13.30 16.37
CA PRO A 62 -13.02 -14.22 16.21
C PRO A 62 -13.19 -15.09 17.46
N ALA A 63 -14.43 -15.52 17.75
CA ALA A 63 -14.72 -16.29 18.96
C ALA A 63 -13.98 -17.64 19.06
N ASN A 64 -13.61 -18.23 17.90
CA ASN A 64 -13.07 -19.59 17.80
C ASN A 64 -11.65 -19.63 17.21
N SER A 65 -10.92 -18.51 17.19
CA SER A 65 -9.56 -18.47 16.66
C SER A 65 -8.70 -17.43 17.36
N GLU A 66 -7.38 -17.53 17.18
CA GLU A 66 -6.46 -16.53 17.70
C GLU A 66 -6.68 -15.14 17.07
N PRO A 67 -6.44 -14.07 17.85
CA PRO A 67 -6.45 -12.72 17.33
C PRO A 67 -5.42 -12.53 16.22
N HIS A 68 -5.74 -11.73 15.22
CA HIS A 68 -4.85 -11.48 14.09
C HIS A 68 -5.13 -10.12 13.43
N GLY A 69 -4.11 -9.54 12.80
CA GLY A 69 -4.31 -8.39 11.92
C GLY A 69 -5.15 -8.79 10.71
N ALA A 70 -6.27 -8.11 10.48
CA ALA A 70 -7.22 -8.45 9.42
C ALA A 70 -6.55 -8.42 8.03
N PHE A 71 -5.69 -7.42 7.78
CA PHE A 71 -4.96 -7.30 6.51
C PHE A 71 -4.00 -8.48 6.28
N SER A 72 -3.12 -8.75 7.24
CA SER A 72 -2.12 -9.83 7.12
C SER A 72 -2.77 -11.20 6.99
N ASN A 73 -3.88 -11.44 7.71
CA ASN A 73 -4.63 -12.68 7.58
C ASN A 73 -5.29 -12.82 6.20
N ALA A 74 -5.85 -11.74 5.65
CA ALA A 74 -6.44 -11.73 4.31
C ALA A 74 -5.38 -12.00 3.22
N VAL A 75 -4.19 -11.38 3.32
CA VAL A 75 -3.04 -11.66 2.43
C VAL A 75 -2.69 -13.14 2.43
N ASN A 76 -2.47 -13.72 3.62
CA ASN A 76 -2.10 -15.13 3.74
C ASN A 76 -3.17 -16.09 3.23
N THR A 77 -4.45 -15.77 3.48
CA THR A 77 -5.57 -16.60 3.03
C THR A 77 -5.69 -16.60 1.51
N LEU A 78 -5.59 -15.43 0.88
CA LEU A 78 -5.63 -15.33 -0.57
C LEU A 78 -4.42 -15.99 -1.22
N LEU A 79 -3.21 -15.83 -0.67
CA LEU A 79 -2.00 -16.48 -1.19
C LEU A 79 -2.11 -18.00 -1.19
N ARG A 80 -2.64 -18.60 -0.10
CA ARG A 80 -2.87 -20.06 -0.06
C ARG A 80 -3.83 -20.51 -1.15
N GLN A 81 -4.95 -19.81 -1.30
CA GLN A 81 -5.95 -20.12 -2.32
C GLN A 81 -5.35 -20.04 -3.74
N LEU A 82 -4.68 -18.93 -4.08
CA LEU A 82 -4.10 -18.75 -5.41
C LEU A 82 -2.97 -19.75 -5.68
N HIS A 83 -2.22 -20.15 -4.65
CA HIS A 83 -1.19 -21.18 -4.77
C HIS A 83 -1.80 -22.55 -5.09
N GLU A 84 -2.88 -22.95 -4.40
CA GLU A 84 -3.62 -24.19 -4.68
C GLU A 84 -4.19 -24.22 -6.11
N GLU A 85 -4.58 -23.06 -6.63
CA GLU A 85 -5.06 -22.88 -8.01
C GLU A 85 -3.94 -22.85 -9.06
N GLY A 86 -2.66 -22.80 -8.65
CA GLY A 86 -1.51 -22.67 -9.56
C GLY A 86 -1.42 -21.31 -10.24
N THR A 87 -2.08 -20.29 -9.70
CA THR A 87 -2.15 -18.94 -10.28
C THR A 87 -0.91 -18.13 -9.95
N THR A 88 -0.31 -17.48 -10.97
CA THR A 88 0.77 -16.51 -10.74
C THR A 88 0.21 -15.26 -10.05
N VAL A 89 0.76 -14.92 -8.89
CA VAL A 89 0.31 -13.77 -8.09
C VAL A 89 1.18 -12.55 -8.41
N THR A 90 0.58 -11.46 -8.87
CA THR A 90 1.25 -10.15 -9.02
C THR A 90 0.95 -9.23 -7.83
N ASN A 91 1.77 -8.20 -7.61
CA ASN A 91 1.52 -7.22 -6.53
C ASN A 91 0.15 -6.55 -6.67
N ARG A 92 -0.25 -6.18 -7.90
CA ARG A 92 -1.54 -5.58 -8.23
C ARG A 92 -2.70 -6.54 -7.95
N ASN A 93 -2.64 -7.77 -8.46
CA ASN A 93 -3.74 -8.71 -8.29
C ASN A 93 -3.89 -9.15 -6.83
N LEU A 94 -2.78 -9.28 -6.10
CA LEU A 94 -2.80 -9.54 -4.68
C LEU A 94 -3.57 -8.44 -3.93
N ILE A 95 -3.21 -7.17 -4.11
CA ILE A 95 -3.84 -6.10 -3.33
C ILE A 95 -5.32 -5.92 -3.67
N LEU A 96 -5.69 -6.11 -4.94
CA LEU A 96 -7.10 -6.04 -5.38
C LEU A 96 -7.92 -7.18 -4.77
N GLY A 97 -7.40 -8.42 -4.77
CA GLY A 97 -8.08 -9.56 -4.15
C GLY A 97 -8.18 -9.42 -2.63
N VAL A 98 -7.16 -8.88 -1.97
CA VAL A 98 -7.20 -8.64 -0.51
C VAL A 98 -8.27 -7.60 -0.15
N ARG A 99 -8.40 -6.52 -0.93
CA ARG A 99 -9.46 -5.51 -0.74
C ARG A 99 -10.85 -6.13 -0.87
N ASP A 100 -11.06 -6.96 -1.87
CA ASP A 100 -12.33 -7.68 -2.08
C ASP A 100 -12.63 -8.64 -0.92
N SER A 101 -11.63 -9.40 -0.46
CA SER A 101 -11.77 -10.30 0.70
C SER A 101 -12.15 -9.54 1.98
N LEU A 102 -11.50 -8.41 2.27
CA LEU A 102 -11.79 -7.61 3.46
C LEU A 102 -13.18 -6.98 3.43
N SER A 103 -13.60 -6.47 2.27
CA SER A 103 -14.93 -5.92 2.06
C SER A 103 -16.01 -6.99 2.30
N LYS A 104 -15.84 -8.21 1.76
CA LYS A 104 -16.76 -9.34 1.98
C LYS A 104 -16.82 -9.78 3.44
N SER A 105 -15.71 -9.66 4.17
CA SER A 105 -15.64 -9.96 5.61
C SER A 105 -16.15 -8.81 6.50
N GLY A 106 -16.62 -7.70 5.92
CA GLY A 106 -17.20 -6.58 6.66
C GLY A 106 -16.20 -5.59 7.24
N PHE A 107 -14.91 -5.66 6.87
CA PHE A 107 -13.92 -4.66 7.26
C PHE A 107 -14.02 -3.41 6.37
N SER A 108 -13.91 -2.23 6.98
CA SER A 108 -13.92 -0.94 6.28
C SER A 108 -12.55 -0.49 5.76
N GLN A 109 -11.48 -1.20 6.13
CA GLN A 109 -10.12 -0.87 5.72
C GLN A 109 -9.89 -1.20 4.23
N SER A 110 -9.19 -0.32 3.52
CA SER A 110 -8.79 -0.46 2.12
C SER A 110 -7.27 -0.49 2.02
N PRO A 111 -6.65 -1.67 1.98
CA PRO A 111 -5.21 -1.79 1.76
C PRO A 111 -4.75 -1.12 0.46
N CYS A 112 -3.51 -0.63 0.44
CA CYS A 112 -2.96 0.14 -0.66
C CYS A 112 -1.60 -0.38 -1.10
N LEU A 113 -1.39 -0.39 -2.43
CA LEU A 113 -0.11 -0.68 -3.07
C LEU A 113 0.54 0.63 -3.51
N GLU A 114 1.79 0.80 -3.08
CA GLU A 114 2.66 1.93 -3.37
C GLU A 114 3.97 1.40 -3.96
N CYS A 115 4.10 1.56 -5.27
CA CYS A 115 5.29 1.25 -6.05
C CYS A 115 5.22 2.02 -7.38
N SER A 116 6.16 1.82 -8.28
CA SER A 116 5.99 2.23 -9.68
C SER A 116 5.12 1.23 -10.46
N GLU A 117 4.64 1.62 -11.64
CA GLU A 117 3.90 0.74 -12.56
C GLU A 117 4.68 -0.54 -12.90
N ARG A 118 6.01 -0.43 -13.10
CA ARG A 118 6.83 -1.59 -13.46
C ARG A 118 6.85 -2.68 -12.39
N TRP A 119 6.63 -2.33 -11.13
CA TRP A 119 6.56 -3.28 -10.03
C TRP A 119 5.15 -3.73 -9.70
N ALA A 120 4.11 -2.99 -10.13
CA ALA A 120 2.73 -3.35 -9.84
C ALA A 120 2.36 -4.71 -10.46
N ASP A 121 2.81 -4.95 -11.69
CA ASP A 121 2.50 -6.19 -12.44
C ASP A 121 3.60 -7.26 -12.34
N ALA A 122 4.66 -6.98 -11.58
CA ALA A 122 5.67 -7.98 -11.22
C ALA A 122 5.09 -9.03 -10.26
N ALA A 123 5.68 -10.23 -10.27
CA ALA A 123 5.32 -11.30 -9.34
C ALA A 123 5.48 -10.84 -7.88
N PHE A 124 4.49 -11.15 -7.05
CA PHE A 124 4.57 -10.94 -5.61
C PHE A 124 5.55 -11.96 -5.03
N VAL A 125 6.62 -11.46 -4.39
CA VAL A 125 7.69 -12.22 -3.71
C VAL A 125 7.95 -13.60 -4.33
N VAL A 126 8.86 -13.64 -5.31
CA VAL A 126 9.43 -14.90 -5.77
C VAL A 126 10.46 -15.40 -4.76
N ARG A 127 10.37 -16.67 -4.37
CA ARG A 127 11.52 -17.39 -3.81
C ARG A 127 12.22 -18.08 -4.97
N ASP A 128 13.47 -17.72 -5.17
CA ASP A 128 14.42 -18.43 -6.03
C ASP A 128 14.59 -19.90 -5.59
#